data_AF-A0AAD9LCR3-F1
#
_entry.id   AF-A0AAD9LCR3-F1
#
_cell.length_a   1.000
_cell.length_b   1.000
_cell.length_c   1.000
_cell.angle_alpha   90.00
_cell.angle_beta   90.00
_cell.angle_gamma   90.00
#
_symmetry.space_group_name_H-M   'P 1'
#
loop_
_entity.id
_entity.type
_entity.pdbx_description
1 polymer ?
#
loop_
_entity_poly.entity_id
_entity_poly.type
_entity_poly.pdbx_seq_one_letter_code
_entity_poly.pdbx_strand_id
1 'polypeptide(L)'
;MGRTNEELSMLKSTYYYIFNKDLTWLMRSELSGDYREIILLALERLQVAYDPDIHTYEKAKADAIKLYEAGEGRWGTDETTFVRILFSSPREHLVLVNDIYKKKYVSDLEEAVRGEFSGYATESLVFYVRLALEPNAVIADHFERMMKGLGTDEKGLSAAVIRYHWMQPRVEELYEKLHGRSLEERIRTDTDANYGDLLVTLLHIPTDGNEDNDCSSSRSCSSGGSSNGDEQPDSAS
;
A
#
# COMPACT_ATOMS: atom_id res chain seq x y z
N MET A 1 -5.74 -0.82 5.09
CA MET A 1 -5.00 -1.11 3.85
C MET A 1 -3.62 -0.44 3.86
N GLY A 2 -2.66 -1.02 3.14
CA GLY A 2 -1.31 -0.46 2.94
C GLY A 2 -0.34 -0.61 4.10
N ARG A 3 -0.58 -1.54 5.04
CA ARG A 3 0.38 -1.87 6.10
C ARG A 3 1.34 -2.95 5.62
N THR A 4 2.59 -2.92 6.05
CA THR A 4 3.55 -3.98 5.72
C THR A 4 3.23 -5.28 6.46
N ASN A 5 3.86 -6.39 6.06
CA ASN A 5 3.73 -7.66 6.76
C ASN A 5 4.24 -7.56 8.22
N GLU A 6 5.31 -6.81 8.46
CA GLU A 6 5.89 -6.55 9.78
C GLU A 6 4.91 -5.73 10.62
N GLU A 7 4.38 -4.63 10.08
CA GLU A 7 3.38 -3.79 10.75
C GLU A 7 2.12 -4.58 11.12
N LEU A 8 1.63 -5.43 10.23
CA LEU A 8 0.47 -6.29 10.49
C LEU A 8 0.79 -7.34 11.57
N SER A 9 2.02 -7.84 11.62
CA SER A 9 2.45 -8.78 12.66
C SER A 9 2.47 -8.11 14.02
N MET A 10 3.03 -6.90 14.11
CA MET A 10 3.01 -6.08 15.32
C MET A 10 1.58 -5.73 15.73
N LEU A 11 0.74 -5.30 14.79
CA LEU A 11 -0.64 -4.96 15.06
C LEU A 11 -1.40 -6.15 15.68
N LYS A 12 -1.26 -7.35 15.10
CA LYS A 12 -1.94 -8.56 15.61
C LYS A 12 -1.44 -8.94 17.00
N SER A 13 -0.12 -8.91 17.24
CA SER A 13 0.45 -9.29 18.53
C SER A 13 0.12 -8.29 19.63
N THR A 14 0.24 -6.98 19.36
CA THR A 14 -0.10 -5.91 20.30
C THR A 14 -1.59 -5.89 20.61
N TYR A 15 -2.45 -6.11 19.62
CA TYR A 15 -3.90 -6.18 19.85
C TYR A 15 -4.25 -7.34 20.79
N TYR A 16 -3.67 -8.52 20.56
CA TYR A 16 -3.85 -9.67 21.44
C TYR A 16 -3.33 -9.39 22.86
N TYR A 17 -2.15 -8.78 22.99
CA TYR A 17 -1.57 -8.44 24.29
C TYR A 17 -2.45 -7.49 25.12
N ILE A 18 -2.99 -6.44 24.49
CA ILE A 18 -3.78 -5.41 25.18
C ILE A 18 -5.20 -5.91 25.49
N PHE A 19 -5.84 -6.60 24.54
CA PHE A 19 -7.28 -6.89 24.63
C PHE A 19 -7.59 -8.37 24.89
N ASN A 20 -6.58 -9.25 24.87
CA ASN A 20 -6.73 -10.71 24.96
C ASN A 20 -7.76 -11.26 23.94
N LYS A 21 -7.72 -10.72 22.72
CA LYS A 21 -8.62 -11.08 21.61
C LYS A 21 -7.83 -11.25 20.32
N ASP A 22 -8.17 -12.26 19.53
CA ASP A 22 -7.58 -12.44 18.20
C ASP A 22 -8.19 -11.44 17.21
N LEU A 23 -7.33 -10.62 16.60
CA LEU A 23 -7.75 -9.57 15.67
C LEU A 23 -8.43 -10.14 14.42
N THR A 24 -7.93 -11.27 13.89
CA THR A 24 -8.50 -11.89 12.69
C THR A 24 -9.89 -12.43 12.95
N TRP A 25 -10.10 -13.10 14.09
CA TRP A 25 -11.41 -13.58 14.53
C TRP A 25 -12.38 -12.42 14.76
N LEU A 26 -11.93 -11.35 15.41
CA LEU A 26 -12.77 -10.16 15.61
C LEU A 26 -13.19 -9.53 14.28
N MET A 27 -12.25 -9.31 13.35
CA MET A 27 -12.61 -8.76 12.04
C MET A 27 -13.57 -9.68 11.29
N ARG A 28 -13.42 -11.00 11.42
CA ARG A 28 -14.35 -11.96 10.84
C ARG A 28 -15.77 -11.86 11.44
N SER A 29 -15.90 -11.61 12.75
CA SER A 29 -17.21 -11.52 13.41
C SER A 29 -17.90 -10.17 13.19
N GLU A 30 -17.14 -9.08 13.09
CA GLU A 30 -17.67 -7.71 12.97
C GLU A 30 -17.96 -7.28 11.53
N LEU A 31 -17.29 -7.89 10.55
CA LEU A 31 -17.42 -7.53 9.13
C LEU A 31 -18.30 -8.54 8.39
N SER A 32 -18.81 -8.13 7.23
CA SER A 32 -19.62 -8.97 6.34
C SER A 32 -19.30 -8.70 4.87
N GLY A 33 -19.77 -9.60 4.00
CA GLY A 33 -19.60 -9.51 2.54
C GLY A 33 -18.14 -9.42 2.10
N ASP A 34 -17.94 -8.83 0.92
CA ASP A 34 -16.62 -8.70 0.28
C ASP A 34 -15.65 -7.90 1.14
N TYR A 35 -16.16 -6.92 1.89
CA TYR A 35 -15.33 -6.12 2.78
C TYR A 35 -14.68 -6.98 3.88
N ARG A 36 -15.39 -7.97 4.44
CA ARG A 36 -14.80 -8.93 5.36
C ARG A 36 -13.68 -9.72 4.68
N GLU A 37 -13.96 -10.31 3.52
CA GLU A 37 -12.99 -11.19 2.85
C GLU A 37 -11.74 -10.43 2.44
N ILE A 38 -11.89 -9.21 1.94
CA ILE A 38 -10.78 -8.30 1.63
C ILE A 38 -9.93 -7.99 2.86
N ILE A 39 -10.56 -7.68 4.00
CA ILE A 39 -9.81 -7.42 5.25
C ILE A 39 -9.11 -8.68 5.76
N LEU A 40 -9.74 -9.84 5.66
CA LEU A 40 -9.11 -11.10 6.06
C LEU A 40 -7.90 -11.44 5.18
N LEU A 41 -8.00 -11.29 3.86
CA LEU A 41 -6.88 -11.45 2.93
C LEU A 41 -5.75 -10.46 3.20
N ALA A 42 -6.07 -9.21 3.55
CA ALA A 42 -5.05 -8.24 3.95
C ALA A 42 -4.31 -8.70 5.22
N LEU A 43 -5.01 -9.29 6.19
CA LEU A 43 -4.43 -9.83 7.43
C LEU A 43 -3.62 -11.13 7.26
N GLU A 44 -3.69 -11.78 6.09
CA GLU A 44 -2.87 -12.94 5.75
C GLU A 44 -1.41 -12.57 5.42
N ARG A 45 -1.08 -11.28 5.27
CA ARG A 45 0.28 -10.78 5.02
C ARG A 45 0.87 -11.34 3.72
N LEU A 46 0.12 -11.19 2.63
CA LEU A 46 0.47 -11.72 1.31
C LEU A 46 1.55 -10.92 0.57
N GLN A 47 1.98 -9.78 1.09
CA GLN A 47 2.96 -8.93 0.42
C GLN A 47 4.30 -9.66 0.26
N VAL A 48 4.95 -9.43 -0.87
CA VAL A 48 6.28 -9.94 -1.17
C VAL A 48 7.18 -8.77 -1.57
N ALA A 49 8.49 -8.92 -1.36
CA ALA A 49 9.45 -7.94 -1.85
C ALA A 49 9.50 -7.96 -3.39
N TYR A 50 9.83 -6.81 -3.99
CA TYR A 50 10.13 -6.77 -5.41
C TYR A 50 11.38 -7.61 -5.71
N ASP A 51 11.29 -8.38 -6.78
CA ASP A 51 12.33 -9.26 -7.29
C ASP A 51 12.26 -9.21 -8.82
N PRO A 52 13.27 -8.67 -9.52
CA PRO A 52 13.24 -8.50 -10.96
C PRO A 52 13.23 -9.83 -11.73
N ASP A 53 13.68 -10.94 -11.14
CA ASP A 53 13.66 -12.27 -11.77
C ASP A 53 12.27 -12.90 -11.72
N ILE A 54 11.46 -12.54 -10.72
CA ILE A 54 10.08 -13.00 -10.56
C ILE A 54 9.08 -12.03 -11.20
N HIS A 55 9.23 -10.74 -10.93
CA HIS A 55 8.33 -9.64 -11.32
C HIS A 55 8.72 -9.08 -12.69
N THR A 56 8.83 -10.00 -13.64
CA THR A 56 9.17 -9.71 -15.04
C THR A 56 7.98 -9.12 -15.80
N TYR A 57 8.24 -8.57 -16.99
CA TYR A 57 7.19 -8.13 -17.91
C TYR A 57 6.18 -9.25 -18.24
N GLU A 58 6.64 -10.48 -18.47
CA GLU A 58 5.75 -11.60 -18.79
C GLU A 58 4.88 -11.99 -17.59
N LYS A 59 5.41 -11.93 -16.36
CA LYS A 59 4.60 -12.11 -15.15
C LYS A 59 3.55 -11.00 -15.02
N ALA A 60 3.91 -9.75 -15.26
CA ALA A 60 2.99 -8.62 -15.18
C ALA A 60 1.87 -8.75 -16.23
N LYS A 61 2.22 -9.18 -17.44
CA LYS A 61 1.25 -9.47 -18.51
C LYS A 61 0.32 -10.62 -18.14
N ALA A 62 0.85 -11.69 -17.55
CA ALA A 62 0.06 -12.82 -17.09
C ALA A 62 -0.91 -12.41 -15.97
N ASP A 63 -0.46 -11.58 -15.02
CA ASP A 63 -1.32 -11.09 -13.94
C ASP A 63 -2.38 -10.11 -14.45
N ALA A 64 -2.06 -9.23 -15.40
CA ALA A 64 -3.05 -8.34 -16.03
C ALA A 64 -4.15 -9.16 -16.73
N ILE A 65 -3.79 -10.27 -17.38
CA ILE A 65 -4.76 -11.20 -17.97
C ILE A 65 -5.61 -11.84 -16.89
N LYS A 66 -5.00 -12.37 -15.83
CA LYS A 66 -5.73 -13.02 -14.73
C LYS A 66 -6.67 -12.06 -13.99
N LEU A 67 -6.26 -10.80 -13.80
CA LEU A 67 -7.11 -9.77 -13.19
C LEU A 67 -8.35 -9.51 -14.06
N TYR A 68 -8.18 -9.42 -15.38
CA TYR A 68 -9.30 -9.28 -16.30
C TYR A 68 -10.20 -10.52 -16.29
N GLU A 69 -9.63 -11.72 -16.39
CA GLU A 69 -10.38 -12.98 -16.33
C GLU A 69 -11.11 -13.19 -14.98
N ALA A 70 -10.58 -12.62 -13.89
CA ALA A 70 -11.18 -12.65 -12.56
C ALA A 70 -12.20 -11.53 -12.32
N GLY A 71 -12.28 -10.51 -13.17
CA GLY A 71 -13.23 -9.40 -13.07
C GLY A 71 -14.00 -9.22 -14.38
N GLU A 72 -13.75 -8.10 -15.07
CA GLU A 72 -14.47 -7.67 -16.28
C GLU A 72 -14.63 -8.72 -17.40
N GLY A 73 -13.73 -9.70 -17.46
CA GLY A 73 -13.76 -10.80 -18.43
C GLY A 73 -14.78 -11.89 -18.14
N ARG A 74 -15.54 -11.81 -17.04
CA ARG A 74 -16.55 -12.80 -16.66
C ARG A 74 -17.83 -12.16 -16.12
N TRP A 75 -18.86 -12.99 -15.93
CA TRP A 75 -20.06 -12.56 -15.20
C TRP A 75 -19.83 -12.73 -13.69
N GLY A 76 -19.94 -11.63 -12.95
CA GLY A 76 -19.55 -11.57 -11.53
C GLY A 76 -18.02 -11.52 -11.38
N THR A 77 -17.56 -11.59 -10.13
CA THR A 77 -16.14 -11.43 -9.80
C THR A 77 -15.60 -12.73 -9.20
N ASP A 78 -14.34 -13.08 -9.47
CA ASP A 78 -13.54 -13.99 -8.64
C ASP A 78 -12.70 -13.14 -7.69
N GLU A 79 -13.35 -12.73 -6.60
CA GLU A 79 -12.82 -11.76 -5.64
C GLU A 79 -11.52 -12.26 -5.02
N THR A 80 -11.44 -13.57 -4.75
CA THR A 80 -10.27 -14.17 -4.11
C THR A 80 -9.05 -14.08 -5.04
N THR A 81 -9.17 -14.49 -6.30
CA THR A 81 -8.06 -14.37 -7.25
C THR A 81 -7.67 -12.90 -7.45
N PHE A 82 -8.65 -12.03 -7.64
CA PHE A 82 -8.43 -10.60 -7.89
C PHE A 82 -7.66 -9.95 -6.74
N VAL A 83 -8.15 -10.10 -5.50
CA VAL A 83 -7.56 -9.47 -4.31
C VAL A 83 -6.20 -10.08 -3.97
N ARG A 84 -6.01 -11.40 -4.14
CA ARG A 84 -4.70 -12.02 -3.90
C ARG A 84 -3.64 -11.52 -4.87
N ILE A 85 -3.98 -11.31 -6.15
CA ILE A 85 -3.03 -10.72 -7.11
C ILE A 85 -2.66 -9.30 -6.64
N LEU A 86 -3.64 -8.46 -6.29
CA LEU A 86 -3.36 -7.11 -5.80
C LEU A 86 -2.44 -7.13 -4.57
N PHE A 87 -2.77 -7.90 -3.53
CA PHE A 87 -2.05 -7.88 -2.25
C PHE A 87 -0.69 -8.57 -2.26
N SER A 88 -0.45 -9.46 -3.22
CA SER A 88 0.86 -10.12 -3.41
C SER A 88 1.73 -9.48 -4.48
N SER A 89 1.26 -8.40 -5.10
CA SER A 89 2.04 -7.68 -6.11
C SER A 89 2.77 -6.49 -5.45
N PRO A 90 4.12 -6.46 -5.48
CA PRO A 90 4.86 -5.29 -5.02
C PRO A 90 4.55 -4.08 -5.92
N ARG A 91 4.84 -2.89 -5.42
CA ARG A 91 4.46 -1.62 -6.04
C ARG A 91 4.88 -1.53 -7.51
N GLU A 92 6.16 -1.80 -7.78
CA GLU A 92 6.77 -1.72 -9.10
C GLU A 92 6.09 -2.69 -10.08
N HIS A 93 5.71 -3.87 -9.59
CA HIS A 93 4.96 -4.85 -10.34
C HIS A 93 3.54 -4.37 -10.65
N LEU A 94 2.82 -3.80 -9.66
CA LEU A 94 1.47 -3.25 -9.87
C LEU A 94 1.45 -2.10 -10.88
N VAL A 95 2.47 -1.23 -10.87
CA VAL A 95 2.62 -0.17 -11.88
C VAL A 95 2.71 -0.79 -13.28
N LEU A 96 3.56 -1.80 -13.45
CA LEU A 96 3.72 -2.47 -14.74
C LEU A 96 2.45 -3.25 -15.17
N VAL A 97 1.79 -3.92 -14.23
CA VAL A 97 0.51 -4.60 -14.46
C VAL A 97 -0.54 -3.59 -14.94
N ASN A 98 -0.66 -2.43 -14.26
CA ASN A 98 -1.61 -1.39 -14.64
C ASN A 98 -1.34 -0.83 -16.04
N ASP A 99 -0.07 -0.59 -16.39
CA ASP A 99 0.32 -0.12 -17.73
C ASP A 99 -0.04 -1.14 -18.82
N ILE A 100 0.11 -2.43 -18.56
CA ILE A 100 -0.26 -3.49 -19.49
C ILE A 100 -1.79 -3.61 -19.57
N TYR A 101 -2.49 -3.53 -18.43
CA TYR A 101 -3.94 -3.59 -18.34
C TYR A 101 -4.58 -2.48 -19.19
N LYS A 102 -4.15 -1.22 -19.01
CA LYS A 102 -4.58 -0.06 -19.81
C LYS A 102 -4.39 -0.21 -21.31
N LYS A 103 -3.32 -0.89 -21.74
CA LYS A 103 -3.03 -1.10 -23.17
C LYS A 103 -3.90 -2.20 -23.79
N LYS A 104 -4.35 -3.14 -22.97
CA LYS A 104 -5.05 -4.35 -23.43
C LYS A 104 -6.56 -4.24 -23.28
N TYR A 105 -7.03 -3.49 -22.29
CA TYR A 105 -8.44 -3.34 -21.94
C TYR A 105 -8.84 -1.87 -21.93
N VAL A 106 -10.14 -1.59 -21.78
CA VAL A 106 -10.69 -0.23 -21.87
C VAL A 106 -10.55 0.54 -20.55
N SER A 107 -10.28 -0.17 -19.46
CA SER A 107 -10.18 0.34 -18.10
C SER A 107 -8.74 0.25 -17.56
N ASP A 108 -8.50 0.94 -16.45
CA ASP A 108 -7.34 0.70 -15.60
C ASP A 108 -7.68 -0.10 -14.33
N LEU A 109 -6.68 -0.40 -13.49
CA LEU A 109 -6.92 -1.21 -12.30
C LEU A 109 -7.86 -0.54 -11.29
N GLU A 110 -7.87 0.78 -11.21
CA GLU A 110 -8.81 1.47 -10.32
C GLU A 110 -10.25 1.35 -10.87
N GLU A 111 -10.42 1.59 -12.17
CA GLU A 111 -11.71 1.44 -12.85
C GLU A 111 -12.24 0.01 -12.77
N ALA A 112 -11.37 -0.99 -12.98
CA ALA A 112 -11.72 -2.41 -12.81
C ALA A 112 -12.20 -2.70 -11.38
N VAL A 113 -11.49 -2.22 -10.35
CA VAL A 113 -11.94 -2.38 -8.96
C VAL A 113 -13.31 -1.72 -8.72
N ARG A 114 -13.56 -0.56 -9.33
CA ARG A 114 -14.84 0.16 -9.19
C ARG A 114 -16.00 -0.56 -9.89
N GLY A 115 -15.73 -1.28 -10.97
CA GLY A 115 -16.73 -2.09 -11.67
C GLY A 115 -17.08 -3.39 -10.93
N GLU A 116 -16.09 -4.01 -10.27
CA GLU A 116 -16.20 -5.37 -9.75
C GLU A 116 -16.60 -5.47 -8.26
N PHE A 117 -16.44 -4.39 -7.49
CA PHE A 117 -16.72 -4.36 -6.05
C PHE A 117 -17.70 -3.25 -5.69
N SER A 118 -18.26 -3.29 -4.47
CA SER A 118 -19.13 -2.22 -3.97
C SER A 118 -18.80 -1.75 -2.54
N GLY A 119 -19.24 -0.54 -2.20
CA GLY A 119 -19.15 0.03 -0.85
C GLY A 119 -17.71 0.06 -0.30
N TYR A 120 -17.54 -0.36 0.96
CA TYR A 120 -16.23 -0.33 1.63
C TYR A 120 -15.17 -1.25 1.00
N ALA A 121 -15.59 -2.30 0.29
CA ALA A 121 -14.68 -3.15 -0.47
C ALA A 121 -14.00 -2.33 -1.58
N THR A 122 -14.80 -1.63 -2.40
CA THR A 122 -14.30 -0.73 -3.45
C THR A 122 -13.40 0.35 -2.87
N GLU A 123 -13.84 1.06 -1.83
CA GLU A 123 -13.05 2.13 -1.23
C GLU A 123 -11.68 1.64 -0.74
N SER A 124 -11.64 0.45 -0.14
CA SER A 124 -10.42 -0.14 0.39
C SER A 124 -9.45 -0.58 -0.70
N LEU A 125 -9.96 -1.23 -1.75
CA LEU A 125 -9.14 -1.71 -2.85
C LEU A 125 -8.67 -0.56 -3.75
N VAL A 126 -9.52 0.44 -4.02
CA VAL A 126 -9.13 1.67 -4.71
C VAL A 126 -8.01 2.38 -3.93
N PHE A 127 -8.17 2.55 -2.62
CA PHE A 127 -7.12 3.13 -1.79
C PHE A 127 -5.82 2.34 -1.90
N TYR A 128 -5.89 1.00 -1.87
CA TYR A 128 -4.70 0.15 -1.99
C TYR A 128 -4.01 0.26 -3.36
N VAL A 129 -4.78 0.20 -4.46
CA VAL A 129 -4.26 0.34 -5.82
C VAL A 129 -3.63 1.73 -6.01
N ARG A 130 -4.33 2.80 -5.62
CA ARG A 130 -3.80 4.16 -5.73
C ARG A 130 -2.59 4.40 -4.82
N LEU A 131 -2.51 3.73 -3.66
CA LEU A 131 -1.31 3.78 -2.81
C LEU A 131 -0.08 3.20 -3.51
N ALA A 132 -0.25 2.17 -4.34
CA ALA A 132 0.84 1.67 -5.17
C ALA A 132 1.17 2.63 -6.33
N LEU A 133 0.15 3.11 -7.05
CA LEU A 133 0.35 3.89 -8.29
C LEU A 133 0.76 5.35 -8.03
N GLU A 134 0.12 6.01 -7.08
CA GLU A 134 0.22 7.45 -6.80
C GLU A 134 0.17 7.75 -5.28
N PRO A 135 1.14 7.26 -4.48
CA PRO A 135 1.07 7.29 -3.02
C PRO A 135 0.82 8.69 -2.43
N ASN A 136 1.53 9.72 -2.92
CA ASN A 136 1.35 11.07 -2.39
C ASN A 136 -0.08 11.60 -2.66
N ALA A 137 -0.65 11.31 -3.83
CA ALA A 137 -1.95 11.81 -4.24
C ALA A 137 -3.07 11.15 -3.44
N VAL A 138 -3.02 9.82 -3.29
CA VAL A 138 -4.05 9.10 -2.52
C VAL A 138 -4.01 9.47 -1.04
N ILE A 139 -2.84 9.78 -0.49
CA ILE A 139 -2.73 10.22 0.91
C ILE A 139 -3.25 11.65 1.08
N ALA A 140 -3.00 12.55 0.13
CA ALA A 140 -3.61 13.88 0.12
C ALA A 140 -5.15 13.78 0.08
N ASP A 141 -5.70 12.98 -0.84
CA ASP A 141 -7.14 12.71 -0.92
C ASP A 141 -7.68 12.06 0.36
N HIS A 142 -6.89 11.20 1.00
CA HIS A 142 -7.27 10.54 2.25
C HIS A 142 -7.42 11.53 3.40
N PHE A 143 -6.50 12.50 3.53
CA PHE A 143 -6.64 13.61 4.47
C PHE A 143 -7.91 14.40 4.19
N GLU A 144 -8.17 14.80 2.95
CA GLU A 144 -9.38 15.54 2.62
C GLU A 144 -10.64 14.76 2.95
N ARG A 145 -10.66 13.44 2.72
CA ARG A 145 -11.80 12.59 3.06
C ARG A 145 -12.16 12.62 4.56
N MET A 146 -11.18 12.77 5.46
CA MET A 146 -11.45 12.83 6.91
C MET A 146 -12.06 14.16 7.35
N MET A 147 -11.87 15.22 6.56
CA MET A 147 -12.28 16.60 6.86
C MET A 147 -13.43 17.09 5.96
N LYS A 148 -13.84 16.29 4.99
CA LYS A 148 -14.91 16.65 4.05
C LYS A 148 -16.25 16.21 4.61
N GLY A 149 -17.16 17.17 4.80
CA GLY A 149 -18.55 16.90 5.18
C GLY A 149 -19.00 17.75 6.35
N LEU A 150 -20.05 17.29 7.04
CA LEU A 150 -20.47 17.88 8.30
C LEU A 150 -19.70 17.22 9.44
N GLY A 151 -18.78 17.98 10.03
CA GLY A 151 -17.86 17.50 11.05
C GLY A 151 -16.66 16.74 10.46
N THR A 152 -15.86 16.20 11.37
CA THR A 152 -14.50 15.70 11.08
C THR A 152 -14.37 14.29 11.65
N ASP A 153 -13.82 13.36 10.88
CA ASP A 153 -13.37 12.07 11.43
C ASP A 153 -12.06 12.27 12.18
N GLU A 154 -12.14 12.81 13.40
CA GLU A 154 -10.96 13.12 14.24
C GLU A 154 -10.10 11.88 14.51
N LYS A 155 -10.72 10.70 14.68
CA LYS A 155 -9.98 9.44 14.88
C LYS A 155 -9.22 9.04 13.63
N GLY A 156 -9.88 9.11 12.47
CA GLY A 156 -9.26 8.85 11.17
C GLY A 156 -8.15 9.84 10.86
N LEU A 157 -8.39 11.13 11.09
CA LEU A 157 -7.42 12.21 10.90
C LEU A 157 -6.19 12.02 11.80
N SER A 158 -6.38 11.75 13.10
CA SER A 158 -5.27 11.45 14.02
C SER A 158 -4.44 10.27 13.53
N ALA A 159 -5.11 9.18 13.14
CA ALA A 159 -4.43 7.98 12.67
C ALA A 159 -3.67 8.24 11.35
N ALA A 160 -4.20 9.07 10.46
CA ALA A 160 -3.56 9.45 9.21
C ALA A 160 -2.32 10.33 9.46
N VAL A 161 -2.40 11.33 10.34
CA VAL A 161 -1.26 12.17 10.73
C VAL A 161 -0.13 11.31 11.27
N ILE A 162 -0.40 10.46 12.28
CA ILE A 162 0.63 9.59 12.88
C ILE A 162 1.20 8.60 11.87
N ARG A 163 0.39 8.11 10.92
CA ARG A 163 0.84 7.10 9.97
C ARG A 163 1.65 7.68 8.81
N TYR A 164 1.34 8.88 8.36
CA TYR A 164 1.82 9.42 7.10
C TYR A 164 2.67 10.70 7.25
N HIS A 165 2.97 11.16 8.47
CA HIS A 165 3.84 12.34 8.67
C HIS A 165 5.21 12.20 7.99
N TRP A 166 5.75 10.98 7.89
CA TRP A 166 7.02 10.70 7.21
C TRP A 166 7.00 10.95 5.69
N MET A 167 5.82 11.13 5.08
CA MET A 167 5.68 11.43 3.66
C MET A 167 5.81 12.93 3.34
N GLN A 168 5.97 13.78 4.37
CA GLN A 168 6.19 15.20 4.17
C GLN A 168 7.58 15.52 3.60
N PRO A 169 7.72 16.60 2.82
CA PRO A 169 6.70 17.62 2.47
C PRO A 169 5.85 17.28 1.22
N ARG A 170 6.09 16.13 0.58
CA ARG A 170 5.50 15.80 -0.74
C ARG A 170 3.97 15.72 -0.72
N VAL A 171 3.39 15.23 0.38
CA VAL A 171 1.93 15.14 0.54
C VAL A 171 1.33 16.53 0.68
N GLU A 172 1.94 17.43 1.45
CA GLU A 172 1.46 18.81 1.61
C GLU A 172 1.48 19.60 0.29
N GLU A 173 2.59 19.53 -0.45
CA GLU A 173 2.71 20.19 -1.76
C GLU A 173 1.63 19.72 -2.75
N LEU A 174 1.31 18.42 -2.72
CA LEU A 174 0.32 17.86 -3.63
C LEU A 174 -1.11 18.14 -3.15
N TYR A 175 -1.35 18.11 -1.84
CA TYR A 175 -2.62 18.48 -1.23
C TYR A 175 -3.00 19.92 -1.63
N GLU A 176 -2.06 20.87 -1.54
CA GLU A 176 -2.32 22.26 -1.93
C GLU A 176 -2.66 22.40 -3.42
N LYS A 177 -1.96 21.67 -4.29
CA LYS A 177 -2.26 21.64 -5.74
C LYS A 177 -3.64 21.07 -6.05
N LEU A 178 -4.07 20.02 -5.32
CA LEU A 178 -5.34 19.33 -5.57
C LEU A 178 -6.55 20.06 -4.96
N HIS A 179 -6.38 20.73 -3.82
CA HIS A 179 -7.48 21.27 -3.03
C HIS A 179 -7.47 22.81 -2.88
N GLY A 180 -6.41 23.49 -3.33
CA GLY A 180 -6.33 24.94 -3.37
C GLY A 180 -6.11 25.64 -2.01
N ARG A 181 -5.73 24.87 -0.98
CA ARG A 181 -5.34 25.36 0.35
C ARG A 181 -4.32 24.41 0.98
N SER A 182 -3.50 24.89 1.91
CA SER A 182 -2.55 24.02 2.61
C SER A 182 -3.26 22.97 3.49
N LEU A 183 -2.63 21.81 3.66
CA LEU A 183 -3.13 20.76 4.56
C LEU A 183 -3.15 21.25 6.01
N GLU A 184 -2.15 22.03 6.42
CA GLU A 184 -2.07 22.65 7.74
C GLU A 184 -3.26 23.58 8.02
N GLU A 185 -3.57 24.51 7.10
CA GLU A 185 -4.73 25.39 7.22
C GLU A 185 -6.03 24.57 7.26
N ARG A 186 -6.12 23.55 6.40
CA ARG A 186 -7.28 22.66 6.38
C ARG A 186 -7.48 21.97 7.73
N ILE A 187 -6.44 21.38 8.32
CA ILE A 187 -6.53 20.72 9.63
C ILE A 187 -6.99 21.71 10.70
N ARG A 188 -6.38 22.90 10.79
CA ARG A 188 -6.74 23.89 11.82
C ARG A 188 -8.16 24.43 11.70
N THR A 189 -8.66 24.59 10.48
CA THR A 189 -10.00 25.14 10.25
C THR A 189 -11.12 24.12 10.45
N ASP A 190 -10.78 22.83 10.38
CA ASP A 190 -11.72 21.71 10.49
C ASP A 190 -11.66 21.03 11.87
N THR A 191 -10.86 21.54 12.80
CA THR A 191 -10.70 20.99 14.16
C THR A 191 -10.69 22.10 15.21
N ASP A 192 -10.93 21.74 16.46
CA ASP A 192 -10.81 22.67 17.59
C ASP A 192 -9.36 23.17 17.74
N ALA A 193 -9.18 24.45 18.10
CA ALA A 193 -7.89 25.16 18.06
C ALA A 193 -6.70 24.36 18.64
N ASN A 194 -6.79 23.93 19.90
CA ASN A 194 -5.68 23.20 20.55
C ASN A 194 -5.42 21.83 19.90
N TYR A 195 -6.46 21.17 19.41
CA TYR A 195 -6.36 19.86 18.80
C TYR A 195 -5.77 19.97 17.38
N GLY A 196 -6.21 20.95 16.59
CA GLY A 196 -5.63 21.27 15.29
C GLY A 196 -4.15 21.63 15.36
N ASP A 197 -3.76 22.46 16.33
CA ASP A 197 -2.35 22.81 16.55
C ASP A 197 -1.50 21.58 16.92
N LEU A 198 -2.05 20.66 17.74
CA LEU A 198 -1.39 19.40 18.04
C LEU A 198 -1.21 18.55 16.78
N LEU A 199 -2.26 18.38 15.97
CA LEU A 199 -2.20 17.58 14.74
C LEU A 199 -1.18 18.13 13.74
N VAL A 200 -1.13 19.45 13.54
CA VAL A 200 -0.13 20.09 12.68
C VAL A 200 1.27 19.88 13.24
N THR A 201 1.45 20.02 14.56
CA THR A 201 2.75 19.74 15.19
C THR A 201 3.20 18.30 14.94
N LEU A 202 2.29 17.33 15.05
CA LEU A 202 2.58 15.92 14.78
C LEU A 202 2.89 15.65 13.30
N LEU A 203 2.20 16.35 12.39
CA LEU A 203 2.39 16.25 10.94
C LEU A 203 3.81 16.66 10.52
N HIS A 204 4.42 17.59 11.24
CA HIS A 204 5.77 18.11 10.96
C HIS A 204 6.85 17.55 11.89
N ILE A 205 6.59 16.45 12.63
CA ILE A 205 7.64 15.77 13.39
C ILE A 205 8.77 15.40 12.43
N PRO A 206 10.02 15.85 12.68
CA PRO A 206 11.15 15.46 11.88
C PRO A 206 11.29 13.95 11.89
N THR A 207 11.31 13.36 10.71
CA THR A 207 11.69 11.96 10.56
C THR A 207 13.19 11.89 10.42
N ASP A 208 13.82 11.06 11.25
CA ASP A 208 15.21 10.67 11.04
C ASP A 208 15.31 10.18 9.59
N GLY A 209 16.06 10.91 8.76
CA GLY A 209 16.00 10.87 7.29
C GLY A 209 16.43 9.54 6.65
N ASN A 210 15.73 8.44 6.95
CA ASN A 210 15.69 7.25 6.14
C ASN A 210 14.81 7.54 4.92
N GLU A 211 15.35 8.36 4.02
CA GLU A 211 14.79 8.62 2.69
C GLU A 211 14.78 7.38 1.79
N ASP A 212 15.29 6.23 2.28
CA ASP A 212 15.37 4.95 1.55
C ASP A 212 14.54 3.82 2.20
N ASN A 213 13.31 4.10 2.63
CA ASN A 213 12.30 3.05 2.83
C ASN A 213 11.27 3.02 1.68
N ASP A 214 11.68 3.54 0.52
CA ASP A 214 11.28 2.93 -0.75
C ASP A 214 11.71 1.46 -0.66
N CYS A 215 10.85 0.51 -1.05
CA CYS A 215 11.11 -0.93 -1.01
C CYS A 215 12.26 -1.41 -1.93
N SER A 216 13.23 -0.54 -2.22
CA SER A 216 14.31 -0.70 -3.17
C SER A 216 15.65 -0.41 -2.49
N SER A 217 16.15 -1.39 -1.74
CA SER A 217 17.58 -1.45 -1.39
C SER A 217 18.13 -2.87 -1.48
N SER A 218 18.09 -3.43 -2.68
CA SER A 218 19.06 -4.43 -3.11
C SER A 218 20.29 -3.71 -3.67
N ARG A 219 21.23 -3.33 -2.79
CA ARG A 219 22.60 -3.04 -3.25
C ARG A 219 23.46 -4.27 -3.02
N SER A 220 23.79 -4.86 -4.16
CA SER A 220 24.82 -5.87 -4.41
C SER A 220 26.12 -5.62 -3.63
N CYS A 221 26.57 -6.65 -2.92
CA CYS A 221 28.00 -6.88 -2.71
C CYS A 221 28.37 -8.18 -3.42
N SER A 222 28.77 -8.05 -4.68
CA SER A 222 29.56 -9.07 -5.39
C SER A 222 31.05 -8.81 -5.10
N SER A 223 31.66 -9.72 -4.36
CA SER A 223 33.09 -10.05 -4.41
C SER A 223 33.17 -11.51 -3.94
N GLY A 224 33.23 -12.50 -4.84
CA GLY A 224 34.47 -13.00 -5.44
C GLY A 224 35.35 -13.67 -4.37
N GLY A 225 35.64 -14.97 -4.35
CA GLY A 225 35.28 -16.09 -5.22
C GLY A 225 35.59 -17.42 -4.50
N SER A 226 34.99 -18.51 -4.97
CA SER A 226 35.20 -19.86 -4.45
C SER A 226 36.51 -20.48 -4.92
N SER A 227 37.29 -20.95 -3.94
CA SER A 227 38.01 -22.23 -3.83
C SER A 227 38.31 -23.10 -5.07
N ASN A 228 39.58 -23.56 -5.06
CA ASN A 228 40.15 -24.87 -5.45
C ASN A 228 40.70 -25.07 -6.86
N GLY A 229 41.94 -25.60 -6.91
CA GLY A 229 42.51 -26.25 -8.08
C GLY A 229 44.04 -26.28 -8.06
N ASP A 230 44.61 -27.29 -7.41
CA ASP A 230 46.01 -27.72 -7.55
C ASP A 230 46.36 -28.04 -9.01
N GLU A 231 47.47 -27.50 -9.52
CA GLU A 231 48.30 -28.16 -10.55
C GLU A 231 49.72 -27.56 -10.58
N GLN A 232 50.71 -28.36 -10.19
CA GLN A 232 52.14 -28.20 -10.51
C GLN A 232 52.34 -28.58 -12.00
N PRO A 233 53.35 -28.02 -12.73
CA PRO A 233 54.71 -28.55 -12.60
C PRO A 233 55.89 -27.58 -12.89
N ASP A 234 57.08 -28.05 -12.47
CA ASP A 234 58.45 -27.88 -13.01
C ASP A 234 59.08 -26.49 -13.29
N SER A 235 60.17 -26.21 -12.57
CA SER A 235 61.49 -25.76 -13.07
C SER A 235 62.42 -25.50 -11.86
N ALA A 236 63.51 -26.25 -11.69
CA ALA A 236 64.84 -26.09 -12.29
C ALA A 236 65.84 -25.39 -11.34
N SER A 237 66.95 -26.10 -11.10
CA SER A 237 68.19 -25.74 -10.36
C SER A 237 68.20 -25.95 -8.85
#